data_AF-A0A3D1PAI5-F1
#
_entry.id   AF-A0A3D1PAI5-F1
#
_cell.length_a   1.000
_cell.length_b   1.000
_cell.length_c   1.000
_cell.angle_alpha   90.00
_cell.angle_beta   90.00
_cell.angle_gamma   90.00
#
_symmetry.space_group_name_H-M   'P 1'
#
loop_
_entity.id
_entity.type
_entity.pdbx_description
1 polymer ?
#
loop_
_entity_poly.entity_id
_entity_poly.type
_entity_poly.pdbx_seq_one_letter_code
_entity_poly.pdbx_strand_id
1 'polypeptide(L)'
;MLFNSFEFLLFLAIALFVFFQIGKLRYYGVAISWLVGASLFFYAWWNISYLKLIVISIVFNYLIGLALGSEKIRFTNRKILLAFGVSINLVILGYHKYTDFFLDVANDLLDTSFN
;
A
#
# COMPACT_ATOMS: atom_id res chain seq x y z
N MET A 1 12.81 6.81 -6.00
CA MET A 1 12.88 6.55 -7.44
C MET A 1 11.47 6.72 -7.94
N LEU A 2 11.26 7.52 -8.98
CA LEU A 2 9.95 7.64 -9.59
C LEU A 2 9.75 6.49 -10.60
N PHE A 3 8.51 6.04 -10.81
CA PHE A 3 8.23 4.96 -11.76
C PHE A 3 8.65 5.28 -13.20
N ASN A 4 8.65 6.56 -13.57
CA ASN A 4 9.06 7.05 -14.90
C ASN A 4 10.56 7.40 -14.99
N SER A 5 11.38 7.02 -14.01
CA SER A 5 12.81 7.34 -13.97
C SER A 5 13.68 6.19 -14.51
N PHE A 6 14.86 6.53 -15.03
CA PHE A 6 15.85 5.53 -15.45
C PHE A 6 16.34 4.66 -14.29
N GLU A 7 16.46 5.25 -13.09
CA GLU A 7 16.79 4.54 -11.85
C GLU A 7 15.82 3.38 -11.58
N PHE A 8 14.52 3.59 -11.81
CA PHE A 8 13.51 2.55 -11.62
C PHE A 8 13.67 1.39 -12.62
N LEU A 9 13.99 1.68 -13.89
CA LEU A 9 14.24 0.62 -14.88
C LEU A 9 15.43 -0.26 -14.49
N LEU A 10 16.52 0.36 -14.02
CA LEU A 10 17.70 -0.38 -13.55
C LEU A 10 17.37 -1.19 -12.29
N PHE A 11 16.68 -0.59 -11.33
CA PHE A 11 16.20 -1.27 -10.12
C PHE A 11 15.33 -2.49 -10.47
N LEU A 12 14.37 -2.34 -11.37
CA LEU A 12 13.49 -3.42 -11.81
C LEU A 12 14.27 -4.54 -12.49
N ALA A 13 15.21 -4.21 -13.39
CA ALA A 13 16.05 -5.19 -14.06
C ALA A 13 16.85 -6.03 -13.05
N ILE A 14 17.45 -5.38 -12.05
CA ILE A 14 18.19 -6.07 -10.97
C ILE A 14 17.25 -6.92 -10.11
N ALA A 15 16.11 -6.36 -9.69
CA ALA A 15 15.13 -7.06 -8.86
C ALA A 15 14.62 -8.33 -9.55
N LEU A 16 14.27 -8.25 -10.83
CA LEU A 16 13.83 -9.39 -11.62
C LEU A 16 14.96 -10.39 -11.89
N PHE A 17 16.17 -9.91 -12.18
CA PHE A 17 17.32 -10.78 -12.37
C PHE A 17 17.56 -11.65 -11.13
N VAL A 18 17.62 -11.06 -9.94
CA VAL A 18 17.79 -11.80 -8.68
C VAL A 18 16.62 -12.77 -8.44
N PHE A 19 15.37 -12.34 -8.69
CA PHE A 19 14.19 -13.19 -8.58
C PHE A 19 14.31 -14.45 -9.44
N PHE A 20 14.65 -14.31 -10.72
CA PHE A 20 14.79 -15.46 -11.63
C PHE A 20 15.97 -16.36 -11.25
N GLN A 21 17.07 -15.80 -10.74
CA GLN A 21 18.21 -16.59 -10.28
C GLN A 21 17.86 -17.43 -9.05
N ILE A 22 17.13 -16.87 -8.08
CA ILE A 22 16.63 -17.63 -6.92
C ILE A 22 15.60 -18.69 -7.36
N GLY A 23 14.73 -18.34 -8.32
CA GLY A 23 13.73 -19.25 -8.88
C GLY A 23 14.35 -20.48 -9.56
N LYS A 24 15.48 -20.32 -10.25
CA LYS A 24 16.24 -21.44 -10.83
C LYS A 24 16.73 -22.44 -9.78
N LEU A 25 17.03 -21.97 -8.57
CA LEU A 25 17.44 -22.81 -7.44
C LEU A 25 16.24 -23.47 -6.72
N ARG A 26 15.01 -23.30 -7.23
CA ARG A 26 13.74 -23.83 -6.69
C ARG A 26 13.38 -23.32 -5.29
N TYR A 27 14.01 -22.24 -4.81
CA TYR A 27 13.68 -21.59 -3.55
C TYR A 27 12.56 -20.57 -3.71
N TYR A 28 11.35 -21.04 -4.04
CA TYR A 28 10.21 -20.17 -4.35
C TYR A 28 9.83 -19.22 -3.20
N GLY A 29 9.88 -19.68 -1.95
CA GLY A 29 9.59 -18.83 -0.79
C GLY A 29 10.58 -17.66 -0.65
N VAL A 30 11.87 -17.92 -0.89
CA VAL A 30 12.91 -16.89 -0.86
C VAL A 30 12.75 -15.91 -2.02
N ALA A 31 12.38 -16.40 -3.20
CA ALA A 31 12.13 -15.55 -4.37
C ALA A 31 10.96 -14.59 -4.14
N ILE A 32 9.87 -15.06 -3.51
CA ILE A 32 8.72 -14.22 -3.14
C ILE A 32 9.14 -13.19 -2.08
N SER A 33 9.85 -13.62 -1.02
CA SER A 33 10.34 -12.70 0.01
C SER A 33 11.26 -11.62 -0.57
N TRP A 34 12.08 -11.96 -1.55
CA TRP A 34 12.89 -10.99 -2.30
C TRP A 34 12.02 -9.95 -3.02
N LEU A 35 11.00 -10.37 -3.76
CA LEU A 35 10.09 -9.44 -4.45
C LEU A 35 9.35 -8.52 -3.47
N VAL A 36 8.89 -9.07 -2.33
CA VAL A 36 8.25 -8.28 -1.28
C VAL A 36 9.24 -7.26 -0.72
N GLY A 37 10.46 -7.69 -0.37
CA GLY A 37 11.51 -6.80 0.13
C GLY A 37 11.90 -5.70 -0.86
N ALA A 38 12.07 -6.05 -2.14
CA ALA A 38 12.36 -5.11 -3.21
C ALA A 38 11.22 -4.09 -3.37
N SER A 39 9.97 -4.54 -3.37
CA SER A 39 8.79 -3.66 -3.42
C SER A 39 8.76 -2.69 -2.24
N LEU A 40 8.93 -3.19 -1.01
CA LEU A 40 8.95 -2.34 0.18
C LEU A 40 10.11 -1.35 0.17
N PHE A 41 11.29 -1.74 -0.29
CA PHE A 41 12.43 -0.84 -0.47
C PHE A 41 12.12 0.28 -1.46
N PHE A 42 11.53 -0.06 -2.61
CA PHE A 42 11.12 0.92 -3.60
C PHE A 42 10.12 1.93 -3.02
N TYR A 43 9.12 1.48 -2.28
CA TYR A 43 8.15 2.35 -1.61
C TYR A 43 8.77 3.19 -0.48
N ALA A 44 9.77 2.65 0.22
CA ALA A 44 10.48 3.36 1.28
C ALA A 44 11.42 4.45 0.76
N TRP A 45 11.83 4.37 -0.52
CA TRP A 45 12.87 5.24 -1.10
C TRP A 45 12.55 6.73 -0.97
N TRP A 46 11.29 7.11 -1.13
CA TRP A 46 10.89 8.52 -1.06
C TRP A 46 10.80 9.02 0.37
N ASN A 47 10.06 8.30 1.22
CA ASN A 47 9.89 8.65 2.62
C ASN A 47 9.45 7.42 3.43
N ILE A 48 10.29 7.02 4.39
CA ILE A 48 10.08 5.83 5.21
C ILE A 48 8.85 5.93 6.13
N SER A 49 8.34 7.13 6.41
CA SER A 49 7.11 7.31 7.19
C SER A 49 5.90 6.72 6.47
N TYR A 50 5.83 6.86 5.14
CA TYR A 50 4.75 6.25 4.34
C TYR A 50 4.91 4.73 4.20
N LEU A 51 6.12 4.17 4.40
CA LEU A 51 6.30 2.73 4.42
C LEU A 51 5.45 2.07 5.52
N LYS A 52 5.43 2.67 6.73
CA LYS A 52 4.61 2.16 7.84
C LYS A 52 3.14 2.10 7.45
N LEU A 53 2.65 3.15 6.79
CA LEU A 53 1.27 3.23 6.31
C LEU A 53 0.97 2.13 5.28
N ILE A 54 1.85 1.93 4.31
CA ILE A 54 1.70 0.89 3.28
C ILE A 54 1.71 -0.50 3.91
N VAL A 55 2.64 -0.80 4.81
CA VAL A 55 2.72 -2.11 5.48
C VAL A 55 1.47 -2.39 6.30
N ILE A 56 1.01 -1.42 7.09
CA ILE A 56 -0.24 -1.55 7.87
C ILE A 56 -1.43 -1.78 6.92
N SER A 57 -1.52 -1.02 5.83
CA SER A 57 -2.58 -1.18 4.83
C SER A 57 -2.56 -2.57 4.18
N ILE A 58 -1.39 -3.08 3.81
CA ILE A 58 -1.24 -4.43 3.24
C ILE A 58 -1.73 -5.48 4.21
N VAL A 59 -1.25 -5.44 5.47
CA VAL A 59 -1.64 -6.42 6.51
C VAL A 59 -3.13 -6.35 6.77
N PHE A 60 -3.68 -5.15 6.94
CA PHE A 60 -5.11 -4.94 7.16
C PHE A 60 -5.95 -5.52 6.01
N ASN A 61 -5.64 -5.16 4.76
CA ASN A 61 -6.37 -5.65 3.59
C ASN A 61 -6.24 -7.16 3.42
N TYR A 62 -5.06 -7.72 3.72
CA TYR A 62 -4.85 -9.17 3.70
C TYR A 62 -5.74 -9.89 4.72
N LEU A 63 -5.80 -9.39 5.96
CA LEU A 63 -6.66 -9.95 7.02
C LEU A 63 -8.16 -9.85 6.66
N ILE A 64 -8.60 -8.72 6.10
CA ILE A 64 -9.97 -8.55 5.60
C ILE A 64 -10.26 -9.56 4.47
N GLY A 65 -9.31 -9.75 3.54
CA GLY A 65 -9.41 -10.72 2.46
C GLY A 65 -9.53 -12.17 2.97
N LEU A 66 -8.71 -12.55 3.96
CA LEU A 66 -8.81 -13.87 4.61
C LEU A 66 -10.16 -14.08 5.29
N ALA A 67 -10.64 -13.07 6.01
CA ALA A 67 -11.94 -13.14 6.68
C ALA A 67 -13.10 -13.24 5.66
N LEU A 68 -13.04 -12.50 4.55
CA LEU A 68 -14.02 -12.60 3.45
C LEU A 68 -14.04 -13.97 2.77
N GLY A 69 -12.88 -14.62 2.65
CA GLY A 69 -12.74 -15.98 2.11
C GLY A 69 -13.24 -17.09 3.04
N SER A 70 -13.55 -16.78 4.30
CA SER A 70 -13.97 -17.78 5.28
C SER A 70 -15.39 -18.30 5.00
N GLU A 71 -15.54 -19.62 4.86
CA GLU A 71 -16.84 -20.29 4.71
C GLU A 71 -17.77 -20.11 5.92
N LYS A 72 -17.21 -19.75 7.08
CA LYS A 72 -17.96 -19.59 8.33
C LYS A 72 -18.77 -18.28 8.40
N ILE A 73 -18.53 -17.33 7.50
CA ILE A 73 -19.22 -16.03 7.50
C ILE A 73 -20.47 -16.05 6.63
N ARG A 74 -21.61 -15.68 7.23
CA ARG A 74 -22.87 -15.44 6.51
C ARG A 74 -22.73 -14.35 5.45
N PHE A 75 -23.44 -14.49 4.34
CA PHE A 75 -23.36 -13.57 3.19
C PHE A 75 -23.54 -12.07 3.55
N THR A 76 -24.51 -11.74 4.41
CA THR A 76 -24.73 -10.35 4.87
C THR A 76 -23.52 -9.77 5.58
N ASN A 77 -22.85 -10.56 6.43
CA ASN A 77 -21.66 -10.13 7.16
C ASN A 77 -20.46 -9.94 6.22
N ARG A 78 -20.39 -10.67 5.09
CA ARG A 78 -19.37 -10.45 4.07
C ARG A 78 -19.49 -9.09 3.41
N LYS A 79 -20.72 -8.67 3.05
CA LYS A 79 -20.95 -7.34 2.46
C LYS A 79 -20.57 -6.21 3.41
N ILE A 80 -20.92 -6.33 4.69
CA ILE A 80 -20.57 -5.35 5.72
C ILE A 80 -19.04 -5.29 5.89
N LEU A 81 -18.37 -6.45 5.98
CA LEU A 81 -16.92 -6.52 6.13
C LEU A 81 -16.18 -5.92 4.93
N LEU A 82 -16.66 -6.19 3.71
CA LEU A 82 -16.14 -5.59 2.48
C LEU A 82 -16.32 -4.06 2.51
N ALA A 83 -17.55 -3.59 2.80
CA ALA A 83 -17.84 -2.16 2.88
C ALA A 83 -16.97 -1.46 3.92
N PHE A 84 -16.77 -2.08 5.08
CA PHE A 84 -15.88 -1.60 6.13
C PHE A 84 -14.43 -1.50 5.67
N GLY A 85 -13.88 -2.57 5.07
CA GLY A 85 -12.51 -2.57 4.55
C GLY A 85 -12.28 -1.51 3.46
N VAL A 86 -13.21 -1.37 2.52
CA VAL A 86 -13.15 -0.34 1.46
C VAL A 86 -13.25 1.06 2.07
N SER A 87 -14.17 1.27 3.03
CA SER A 87 -14.35 2.58 3.67
C SER A 87 -13.08 3.05 4.36
N ILE A 88 -12.36 2.17 5.06
CA ILE A 88 -11.08 2.51 5.70
C ILE A 88 -10.04 2.94 4.66
N ASN A 89 -9.90 2.19 3.56
CA ASN A 89 -8.97 2.57 2.48
C ASN A 89 -9.33 3.94 1.88
N LEU A 90 -10.62 4.21 1.66
CA LEU A 90 -11.09 5.49 1.12
C LEU A 90 -10.85 6.64 2.10
N VAL A 91 -11.04 6.44 3.40
CA VAL A 91 -10.75 7.45 4.44
C VAL A 91 -9.26 7.78 4.46
N ILE A 92 -8.39 6.76 4.46
CA ILE A 92 -6.93 6.96 4.43
C ILE A 92 -6.50 7.71 3.17
N LEU A 93 -7.05 7.33 2.01
CA LEU A 93 -6.79 7.99 0.73
C LEU A 93 -7.30 9.44 0.75
N GLY A 94 -8.50 9.67 1.28
CA GLY A 94 -9.12 10.99 1.39
C GLY A 94 -8.28 11.93 2.24
N TYR A 95 -7.85 11.47 3.42
CA TYR A 95 -6.97 12.22 4.31
C TYR A 95 -5.65 12.58 3.62
N HIS A 96 -4.90 11.59 3.12
CA HIS A 96 -3.59 11.87 2.53
C HIS A 96 -3.62 12.66 1.23
N LYS A 97 -4.74 12.66 0.50
CA LYS A 97 -4.86 13.35 -0.79
C LYS A 97 -5.44 14.75 -0.68
N TYR A 98 -6.36 14.97 0.25
CA TYR A 98 -7.17 16.19 0.27
C TYR A 98 -7.10 16.99 1.57
N THR A 99 -6.36 16.53 2.60
CA THR A 99 -6.25 17.30 3.86
C THR A 99 -5.80 18.74 3.61
N ASP A 100 -4.74 18.95 2.82
CA ASP A 100 -4.24 20.30 2.53
C ASP A 100 -5.29 21.15 1.81
N PHE A 101 -5.97 20.58 0.81
CA PHE A 101 -7.08 21.25 0.12
C PHE A 101 -8.23 21.63 1.07
N PHE A 102 -8.61 20.75 2.00
CA PHE A 102 -9.67 21.06 2.96
C PHE A 102 -9.25 22.12 3.98
N LEU A 103 -7.97 22.13 4.38
CA LEU A 103 -7.41 23.15 5.26
C LEU A 103 -7.38 24.52 4.56
N ASP A 104 -6.95 24.56 3.30
CA ASP A 104 -6.94 25.79 2.49
C ASP A 104 -8.36 26.38 2.37
N VAL A 105 -9.35 25.55 2.01
CA VAL A 105 -10.76 25.99 1.93
C VAL A 105 -11.29 26.48 3.28
N ALA A 106 -10.92 25.85 4.38
CA ALA A 106 -11.34 26.27 5.72
C ALA A 106 -10.70 27.60 6.12
N ASN A 107 -9.41 27.79 5.80
CA ASN A 107 -8.68 29.03 6.05
C ASN A 107 -9.29 30.20 5.27
N ASP A 108 -9.60 30.01 3.99
CA ASP A 108 -10.20 31.02 3.12
C ASP A 108 -11.63 31.41 3.55
N LEU A 109 -12.43 30.44 4.02
CA LEU A 109 -13.82 30.71 4.43
C LEU A 109 -13.94 31.33 5.82
N LEU A 110 -13.00 31.02 6.71
CA LEU A 110 -13.02 31.45 8.12
C LEU A 110 -12.09 32.63 8.39
N ASP A 111 -11.35 33.10 7.39
CA ASP A 111 -10.35 34.17 7.48
C ASP A 111 -9.32 33.89 8.61
N THR A 112 -9.00 32.60 8.79
CA THR A 112 -8.09 32.08 9.81
C THR A 112 -6.85 31.47 9.17
N SER A 113 -5.71 31.57 9.85
CA SER A 113 -4.45 30.96 9.43
C SER A 113 -4.17 29.67 10.23
N PHE A 114 -4.89 28.59 9.96
CA PHE A 114 -4.48 27.28 10.46
C PHE A 114 -3.25 26.83 9.63
N ASN A 115 -2.11 26.64 10.31
CA ASN A 115 -0.85 26.14 9.72
C ASN A 115 -0.91 24.64 9.41
#